data_AF-A0A660RNC8-F1
#
_entry.id   AF-A0A660RNC8-F1
#
_cell.length_a   1.000
_cell.length_b   1.000
_cell.length_c   1.000
_cell.angle_alpha   90.00
_cell.angle_beta   90.00
_cell.angle_gamma   90.00
#
_symmetry.space_group_name_H-M   'P 1'
#
loop_
_entity.id
_entity.type
_entity.pdbx_description
1 polymer ?
#
loop_
_entity_poly.entity_id
_entity_poly.type
_entity_poly.pdbx_seq_one_letter_code
_entity_poly.pdbx_strand_id
1 'polypeptide(L)'
;MAVIFGNNSEQNPDISFDQQTERNAQTQEAPKQDLHFKDRALRSNPVDEELEQLLAKQRAKIKVVGCGGGGNNSITRMSEIGIAGAETIAVNTDAQDLLYTVADMKILIGKELTQGLGAGSIPQVGEEAARESEQEIKQ
;
A
#
# COMPACT_ATOMS: atom_id res chain seq x y z
N MET A 1 -14.93 -17.11 27.99
CA MET A 1 -15.17 -17.24 29.44
C MET A 1 -13.90 -16.81 30.15
N ALA A 2 -13.81 -15.54 30.53
CA ALA A 2 -12.72 -14.96 31.30
C ALA A 2 -13.35 -14.41 32.59
N VAL A 3 -12.80 -14.81 33.74
CA VAL A 3 -13.34 -14.45 35.06
C VAL A 3 -12.64 -13.18 35.51
N ILE A 4 -13.41 -12.09 35.66
CA ILE A 4 -12.96 -10.84 36.29
C ILE A 4 -13.29 -10.92 37.78
N PHE A 5 -12.27 -10.84 38.63
CA PHE A 5 -12.43 -10.55 40.06
C PHE A 5 -12.12 -9.08 40.29
N GLY A 6 -13.04 -8.37 40.94
CA GLY A 6 -12.83 -7.01 41.47
C GLY A 6 -13.12 -6.96 42.97
N ASN A 7 -12.83 -5.77 43.55
CA ASN A 7 -13.07 -5.25 44.90
C ASN A 7 -11.90 -5.38 45.92
N ASN A 8 -11.59 -4.40 46.78
CA ASN A 8 -12.07 -3.03 47.01
C ASN A 8 -11.13 -2.26 47.99
N SER A 9 -11.24 -0.93 47.95
CA SER A 9 -11.16 0.07 49.06
C SER A 9 -9.93 0.21 49.98
N GLU A 10 -9.33 1.42 49.98
CA GLU A 10 -8.98 2.18 51.20
C GLU A 10 -8.87 3.69 50.89
N GLN A 11 -9.41 4.54 51.79
CA GLN A 11 -9.54 6.01 51.69
C GLN A 11 -8.59 6.71 52.70
N ASN A 12 -7.82 7.72 52.22
CA ASN A 12 -7.47 9.10 52.72
C ASN A 12 -7.19 9.39 54.24
N PRO A 13 -6.70 10.58 54.72
CA PRO A 13 -6.02 11.77 54.13
C PRO A 13 -4.79 12.34 54.95
N ASP A 14 -4.26 13.50 54.50
CA ASP A 14 -3.49 14.57 55.20
C ASP A 14 -2.00 14.41 55.52
N ILE A 15 -1.12 15.18 54.83
CA ILE A 15 -0.18 16.19 55.41
C ILE A 15 0.17 17.26 54.34
N SER A 16 0.12 18.54 54.73
CA SER A 16 0.42 19.75 53.95
C SER A 16 1.88 20.26 54.15
N PHE A 17 2.24 21.34 53.41
CA PHE A 17 3.43 22.21 53.50
C PHE A 17 4.72 21.77 52.76
N ASP A 18 5.01 22.36 51.59
CA ASP A 18 5.82 23.59 51.51
C ASP A 18 5.89 24.17 50.08
N GLN A 19 5.28 25.35 49.91
CA GLN A 19 5.45 26.23 48.75
C GLN A 19 6.71 27.07 48.97
N GLN A 20 7.88 26.63 48.49
CA GLN A 20 9.06 27.52 48.44
C GLN A 20 10.22 26.97 47.59
N THR A 21 10.08 26.87 46.27
CA THR A 21 11.27 26.95 45.37
C THR A 21 10.89 27.45 43.96
N GLU A 22 10.16 28.57 43.87
CA GLU A 22 10.14 29.39 42.66
C GLU A 22 10.77 30.75 42.96
N ARG A 23 12.08 30.90 42.71
CA ARG A 23 12.71 32.15 42.26
C ARG A 23 14.20 31.98 41.99
N ASN A 24 14.65 32.71 40.96
CA ASN A 24 16.02 32.88 40.42
C ASN A 24 16.29 31.95 39.22
N ALA A 25 16.63 32.40 38.01
CA ALA A 25 16.87 33.73 37.47
C ALA A 25 16.88 33.63 35.93
N GLN A 26 16.53 34.72 35.26
CA GLN A 26 16.68 34.94 33.81
C GLN A 26 18.13 34.75 33.36
N THR A 27 18.40 34.07 32.24
CA THR A 27 19.54 34.42 31.35
C THR A 27 19.33 33.86 29.91
N GLN A 28 19.10 34.81 28.99
CA GLN A 28 19.53 34.91 27.58
C GLN A 28 18.96 33.95 26.50
N GLU A 29 18.18 34.56 25.61
CA GLU A 29 17.83 34.07 24.27
C GLU A 29 19.09 33.91 23.39
N ALA A 30 19.24 32.77 22.73
CA ALA A 30 20.22 32.57 21.66
C ALA A 30 19.76 33.27 20.37
N PRO A 31 20.68 33.80 19.53
CA PRO A 31 20.30 34.65 18.41
C PRO A 31 19.57 33.84 17.33
N LYS A 32 18.41 34.33 16.90
CA LYS A 32 17.76 33.89 15.65
C LYS A 32 18.68 34.26 14.49
N GLN A 33 19.48 33.31 14.02
CA GLN A 33 20.17 33.46 12.75
C GLN A 33 19.15 33.25 11.63
N ASP A 34 18.68 34.37 11.09
CA ASP A 34 18.06 34.46 9.78
C ASP A 34 18.96 33.79 8.74
N LEU A 35 18.60 32.59 8.32
CA LEU A 35 19.20 31.98 7.14
C LEU A 35 18.10 31.62 6.16
N HIS A 36 17.89 32.59 5.27
CA HIS A 36 17.34 32.42 3.92
C HIS A 36 17.90 31.15 3.25
N PHE A 37 17.29 30.00 3.50
CA PHE A 37 17.58 28.74 2.80
C PHE A 37 16.45 28.30 1.88
N LYS A 38 15.31 29.00 1.88
CA LYS A 38 14.14 28.62 1.07
C LYS A 38 14.21 29.05 -0.40
N ASP A 39 15.12 29.95 -0.78
CA ASP A 39 15.19 30.47 -2.15
C ASP A 39 16.21 29.78 -3.06
N ARG A 40 16.93 28.76 -2.57
CA ARG A 40 17.96 28.05 -3.38
C ARG A 40 17.43 26.79 -4.09
N ALA A 41 16.19 26.38 -3.83
CA ALA A 41 15.64 25.10 -4.30
C ALA A 41 14.87 25.17 -5.64
N LEU A 42 15.02 26.23 -6.44
CA LEU A 42 14.26 26.40 -7.70
C LEU A 42 15.13 26.83 -8.89
N ARG A 43 16.36 26.32 -8.96
CA ARG A 43 17.06 26.20 -10.24
C ARG A 43 17.29 24.72 -10.46
N SER A 44 16.34 24.06 -11.13
CA SER A 44 16.64 22.80 -11.77
C SER A 44 17.85 23.04 -12.66
N ASN A 45 18.94 22.33 -12.38
CA ASN A 45 20.08 22.36 -13.28
C ASN A 45 19.59 21.74 -14.60
N PRO A 46 19.75 22.41 -15.76
CA PRO A 46 19.30 21.85 -17.04
C PRO A 46 19.91 20.47 -17.33
N VAL A 47 21.07 20.17 -16.75
CA VAL A 47 21.69 18.84 -16.82
C VAL A 47 20.89 17.80 -16.01
N ASP A 48 20.35 18.16 -14.85
CA ASP A 48 19.56 17.24 -14.02
C ASP A 48 18.25 16.87 -14.72
N GLU A 49 17.60 17.83 -15.39
CA GLU A 49 16.39 17.57 -16.21
C GLU A 49 16.68 16.63 -17.39
N GLU A 50 17.82 16.80 -18.08
CA GLU A 50 18.22 15.93 -19.18
C GLU A 50 18.50 14.49 -18.70
N LEU A 51 19.17 14.35 -17.54
CA LEU A 51 19.46 13.06 -16.93
C LEU A 51 18.16 12.35 -16.48
N GLU A 52 17.22 13.07 -15.87
CA GLU A 52 15.91 12.52 -15.49
C GLU A 52 15.12 12.04 -16.70
N GLN A 53 15.11 12.80 -17.80
CA GLN A 53 14.45 12.39 -19.04
C GLN A 53 15.07 11.12 -19.64
N LEU A 54 16.40 11.01 -19.60
CA LEU A 54 17.13 9.87 -20.14
C LEU A 54 16.86 8.60 -19.32
N LEU A 55 16.84 8.73 -17.98
CA LEU A 55 16.47 7.64 -17.07
C LEU A 55 15.00 7.23 -17.20
N ALA A 56 14.09 8.20 -17.34
CA ALA A 56 12.66 7.92 -17.50
C ALA A 56 12.37 7.13 -18.80
N LYS A 57 13.07 7.47 -19.89
CA LYS A 57 12.91 6.79 -21.20
C LYS A 57 13.41 5.34 -21.18
N GLN A 58 14.35 5.01 -20.31
CA GLN A 58 14.90 3.65 -20.18
C GLN A 58 14.21 2.80 -19.12
N ARG A 59 13.18 3.33 -18.43
CA ARG A 59 12.50 2.58 -17.38
C ARG A 59 11.69 1.43 -17.97
N ALA A 60 12.01 0.21 -17.53
CA ALA A 60 11.26 -0.98 -17.89
C ALA A 60 9.83 -0.92 -17.31
N LYS A 61 8.84 -1.28 -18.12
CA LYS A 61 7.46 -1.48 -17.67
C LYS A 61 7.33 -2.91 -17.17
N ILE A 62 7.17 -3.07 -15.86
CA ILE A 62 7.02 -4.39 -15.23
C ILE A 62 5.53 -4.62 -14.96
N LYS A 63 5.01 -5.75 -15.44
CA LYS A 63 3.65 -6.23 -15.15
C LYS A 63 3.76 -7.58 -14.45
N VAL A 64 3.07 -7.75 -13.33
CA VAL A 64 2.99 -9.02 -12.59
C VAL A 64 1.57 -9.56 -12.75
N VAL A 65 1.45 -10.74 -13.33
CA VAL A 65 0.15 -11.36 -13.61
C VAL A 65 -0.06 -12.55 -12.68
N GLY A 66 -1.09 -12.49 -11.85
CA GLY A 66 -1.57 -13.61 -11.05
C GLY A 66 -2.73 -14.31 -11.73
N CYS A 67 -2.62 -15.63 -11.92
CA CYS A 67 -3.66 -16.43 -12.55
C CYS A 67 -4.32 -17.38 -11.54
N GLY A 68 -5.66 -17.40 -11.50
CA GLY A 68 -6.45 -18.25 -10.60
C GLY A 68 -6.34 -17.85 -9.12
N GLY A 69 -6.98 -18.61 -8.23
CA GLY A 69 -7.10 -18.23 -6.82
C GLY A 69 -5.75 -18.09 -6.08
N GLY A 70 -4.79 -19.00 -6.32
CA GLY A 70 -3.47 -18.90 -5.69
C GLY A 70 -2.65 -17.71 -6.21
N GLY A 71 -2.72 -17.43 -7.52
CA GLY A 71 -2.07 -16.28 -8.13
C GLY A 71 -2.69 -14.96 -7.65
N ASN A 72 -4.02 -14.89 -7.61
CA ASN A 72 -4.78 -13.75 -7.11
C ASN A 72 -4.50 -13.44 -5.64
N ASN A 73 -4.41 -14.46 -4.79
CA ASN A 73 -4.01 -14.28 -3.39
C ASN A 73 -2.60 -13.68 -3.27
N SER A 74 -1.67 -14.12 -4.14
CA SER A 74 -0.31 -13.58 -4.18
C SER A 74 -0.30 -12.12 -4.63
N ILE A 75 -1.06 -11.78 -5.68
CA ILE A 75 -1.24 -10.41 -6.16
C ILE A 75 -1.81 -9.51 -5.07
N THR A 76 -2.87 -9.93 -4.39
CA THR A 76 -3.45 -9.19 -3.25
C THR A 76 -2.38 -8.84 -2.23
N ARG A 77 -1.55 -9.82 -1.82
CA ARG A 77 -0.49 -9.58 -0.85
C ARG A 77 0.58 -8.62 -1.37
N MET A 78 0.96 -8.72 -2.63
CA MET A 78 1.93 -7.82 -3.26
C MET A 78 1.41 -6.38 -3.34
N SER A 79 0.14 -6.21 -3.70
CA SER A 79 -0.52 -4.91 -3.79
C SER A 79 -0.68 -4.27 -2.40
N GLU A 80 -1.05 -5.05 -1.38
CA GLU A 80 -1.14 -4.58 0.01
C GLU A 80 0.21 -4.15 0.61
N ILE A 81 1.30 -4.86 0.28
CA ILE A 81 2.66 -4.48 0.72
C ILE A 81 3.14 -3.22 -0.03
N GLY A 82 2.64 -2.99 -1.24
CA GLY A 82 3.01 -1.86 -2.09
C GLY A 82 4.29 -2.13 -2.89
N ILE A 83 4.19 -2.95 -3.94
CA ILE A 83 5.30 -3.19 -4.86
C ILE A 83 5.61 -1.95 -5.71
N ALA A 84 6.84 -1.44 -5.61
CA ALA A 84 7.27 -0.26 -6.36
C ALA A 84 7.67 -0.62 -7.79
N GLY A 85 7.11 0.08 -8.77
CA GLY A 85 7.53 0.01 -10.17
C GLY A 85 7.02 -1.20 -10.95
N ALA A 86 6.05 -1.95 -10.40
CA ALA A 86 5.34 -3.00 -11.10
C ALA A 86 3.82 -2.77 -11.05
N GLU A 87 3.15 -3.03 -12.16
CA GLU A 87 1.68 -3.05 -12.24
C GLU A 87 1.18 -4.47 -11.95
N THR A 88 0.19 -4.59 -11.07
CA THR A 88 -0.39 -5.86 -10.64
C THR A 88 -1.67 -6.18 -11.40
N ILE A 89 -1.73 -7.37 -12.00
CA ILE A 89 -2.84 -7.82 -12.84
C ILE A 89 -3.35 -9.15 -12.29
N ALA A 90 -4.63 -9.22 -11.95
CA ALA A 90 -5.30 -10.44 -11.52
C ALA A 90 -6.18 -11.01 -12.64
N VAL A 91 -6.07 -12.31 -12.90
CA VAL A 91 -6.78 -13.00 -13.96
C VAL A 91 -7.44 -14.25 -13.38
N ASN A 92 -8.76 -14.38 -13.50
CA ASN A 92 -9.46 -15.57 -13.03
C ASN A 92 -10.74 -15.85 -13.83
N THR A 93 -11.21 -17.10 -13.78
CA THR A 93 -12.52 -17.54 -14.26
C THR A 93 -13.60 -17.42 -13.19
N ASP A 94 -13.20 -17.39 -11.92
CA ASP A 94 -14.11 -17.21 -10.78
C ASP A 94 -14.30 -15.72 -10.49
N ALA A 95 -15.53 -15.25 -10.68
CA ALA A 95 -15.89 -13.85 -10.48
C ALA A 95 -15.90 -13.44 -9.00
N GLN A 96 -16.20 -14.36 -8.08
CA GLN A 96 -16.21 -14.07 -6.65
C GLN A 96 -14.79 -13.85 -6.15
N ASP A 97 -13.87 -14.76 -6.48
CA ASP A 97 -12.47 -14.64 -6.10
C ASP A 97 -11.83 -13.37 -6.68
N LEU A 98 -12.11 -13.08 -7.96
CA LEU A 98 -11.60 -11.87 -8.61
C LEU A 98 -12.16 -10.57 -8.00
N LEU A 99 -13.43 -10.58 -7.57
CA LEU A 99 -14.05 -9.43 -6.89
C LEU A 99 -13.27 -9.05 -5.62
N TYR A 100 -12.88 -10.03 -4.80
CA TYR A 100 -12.18 -9.81 -3.53
C TYR A 100 -10.66 -9.64 -3.68
N THR A 101 -10.10 -9.93 -4.84
CA THR A 101 -8.66 -9.73 -5.12
C THR A 101 -8.30 -8.24 -5.11
N VAL A 102 -7.14 -7.85 -4.59
CA VAL A 102 -6.62 -6.47 -4.67
C VAL A 102 -5.56 -6.43 -5.77
N ALA A 103 -5.79 -5.68 -6.84
CA ALA A 103 -4.89 -5.54 -7.98
C ALA A 103 -5.15 -4.21 -8.71
N ASP A 104 -4.16 -3.71 -9.45
CA ASP A 104 -4.34 -2.51 -10.29
C ASP A 104 -5.29 -2.78 -11.46
N MET A 105 -5.22 -3.99 -12.03
CA MET A 105 -6.09 -4.45 -13.11
C MET A 105 -6.66 -5.85 -12.78
N LYS A 106 -7.92 -6.08 -13.18
CA LYS A 106 -8.61 -7.35 -13.01
C LYS A 106 -9.24 -7.78 -14.33
N ILE A 107 -9.04 -9.05 -14.70
CA ILE A 107 -9.56 -9.62 -15.94
C ILE A 107 -10.33 -10.91 -15.61
N LEU A 108 -11.65 -10.88 -15.86
CA LEU A 108 -12.50 -12.08 -15.79
C LEU A 108 -12.44 -12.78 -17.15
N ILE A 109 -11.83 -13.95 -17.20
CA ILE A 109 -11.70 -14.74 -18.43
C ILE A 109 -12.79 -15.81 -18.52
N GLY A 110 -13.18 -16.19 -19.74
CA GLY A 110 -14.23 -17.18 -19.97
C GLY A 110 -15.58 -16.74 -19.44
N LYS A 111 -15.98 -15.49 -19.72
CA LYS A 111 -17.26 -14.91 -19.30
C LYS A 111 -18.41 -15.72 -19.88
N GLU A 112 -18.31 -16.12 -21.15
CA GLU A 112 -19.33 -16.93 -21.80
C GLU A 112 -19.20 -18.41 -21.44
N LEU A 113 -17.97 -18.94 -21.39
CA LEU A 113 -17.72 -20.36 -21.10
C LEU A 113 -18.08 -20.77 -19.66
N THR A 114 -17.70 -19.96 -18.67
CA THR A 114 -17.80 -20.32 -17.24
C THR A 114 -18.88 -19.54 -16.49
N GLN A 115 -19.40 -18.45 -17.09
CA GLN A 115 -20.39 -17.57 -16.47
C GLN A 115 -19.93 -17.03 -15.09
N GLY A 116 -18.61 -16.94 -14.88
CA GLY A 116 -18.01 -16.48 -13.62
C GLY A 116 -18.00 -17.50 -12.49
N LEU A 117 -18.36 -18.77 -12.74
CA LEU A 117 -18.39 -19.85 -11.74
C LEU A 117 -17.03 -20.54 -11.54
N GLY A 118 -16.04 -20.19 -12.36
CA GLY A 118 -14.72 -20.80 -12.33
C GLY A 118 -14.58 -22.03 -13.22
N ALA A 119 -13.32 -22.42 -13.47
CA ALA A 119 -12.96 -23.57 -14.30
C ALA A 119 -13.16 -24.95 -13.64
N GLY A 120 -13.62 -25.00 -12.38
CA GLY A 120 -13.87 -26.26 -11.66
C GLY A 120 -12.64 -27.15 -11.49
N SER A 121 -11.44 -26.57 -11.40
CA SER A 121 -10.16 -27.28 -11.37
C SER A 121 -9.84 -28.12 -12.63
N ILE A 122 -10.51 -27.82 -13.76
CA ILE A 122 -10.25 -28.46 -15.06
C ILE A 122 -9.35 -27.53 -15.88
N PRO A 123 -8.06 -27.87 -16.10
CA PRO A 123 -7.13 -26.99 -16.80
C PRO A 123 -7.56 -26.62 -18.22
N GLN A 124 -8.21 -27.54 -18.93
CA GLN A 124 -8.70 -27.33 -20.29
C GLN A 124 -9.75 -26.20 -20.35
N VAL A 125 -10.62 -26.11 -19.33
CA VAL A 125 -11.61 -25.02 -19.24
C VAL A 125 -10.91 -23.68 -19.03
N GLY A 126 -9.85 -23.66 -18.21
CA GLY A 126 -9.02 -22.46 -18.03
C GLY A 126 -8.30 -22.02 -19.29
N GLU A 127 -7.80 -22.98 -20.08
CA GLU A 127 -7.16 -22.70 -21.37
C GLU A 127 -8.16 -22.09 -22.37
N GLU A 128 -9.33 -22.70 -22.55
CA GLU A 128 -10.36 -22.18 -23.46
C GLU A 128 -10.90 -20.82 -22.99
N ALA A 129 -11.06 -20.62 -21.68
CA ALA A 129 -11.41 -19.32 -21.11
C ALA A 129 -10.37 -18.23 -21.44
N ALA A 130 -9.08 -18.56 -21.37
CA ALA A 130 -8.02 -17.62 -21.72
C ALA A 130 -7.98 -17.33 -23.23
N ARG A 131 -8.30 -18.32 -24.08
CA ARG A 131 -8.43 -18.15 -25.54
C ARG A 131 -9.63 -17.25 -25.89
N GLU A 132 -10.78 -17.46 -25.25
CA GLU A 132 -11.98 -16.63 -25.39
C GLU A 132 -11.64 -15.15 -25.13
N SER A 133 -10.84 -14.88 -24.10
CA SER A 133 -10.50 -13.53 -23.64
C SER A 133 -9.13 -13.03 -24.15
N GLU A 134 -8.55 -13.61 -25.21
CA GLU A 134 -7.21 -13.25 -25.70
C GLU A 134 -7.09 -11.76 -26.04
N GLN A 135 -8.14 -11.15 -26.60
CA GLN A 135 -8.15 -9.73 -26.94
C GLN A 135 -8.15 -8.81 -25.71
N GLU A 136 -8.75 -9.26 -24.60
CA GLU A 136 -8.77 -8.52 -23.33
C GLU A 136 -7.39 -8.61 -22.65
N ILE A 137 -6.74 -9.77 -22.72
CA ILE A 137 -5.40 -10.01 -22.14
C ILE A 137 -4.30 -9.26 -22.91
N LYS A 138 -4.45 -9.06 -24.22
CA LYS A 138 -3.45 -8.38 -25.08
C LYS A 138 -3.33 -6.87 -24.85
N GLN A 139 -4.32 -6.24 -24.24
CA GLN A 139 -4.38 -4.79 -24.02
C GLN A 139 -3.56 -4.37 -22.79
#